data_AF-A0A6P0LIX3-F1
#
_entry.id   AF-A0A6P0LIX3-F1
#
_cell.length_a   1.000
_cell.length_b   1.000
_cell.length_c   1.000
_cell.angle_alpha   90.00
_cell.angle_beta   90.00
_cell.angle_gamma   90.00
#
_symmetry.space_group_name_H-M   'P 1'
#
loop_
_entity.id
_entity.type
_entity.pdbx_description
1 polymer ?
#
loop_
_entity_poly.entity_id
_entity_poly.type
_entity_poly.pdbx_seq_one_letter_code
_entity_poly.pdbx_strand_id
1 'polypeptide(L)'
;MPWPFKRKSLKQIARIEITGAIAGGTRKRVLEALKTVEQKKFPVLLLRIDSPGGTVGDSQEIYSALVKLREKVKIVASFGNISASGGVYIGMGAEHIVANPGTITGSIGVILRGNNIERLLDKIGVSFKVIKSGPYKDILAFDRELTEPEKTILQELIDTSYQQFVETVAQSRKLDVDVVKSFADGRIFTGEQAHNLGVVDRLGTEEDARCWAAELVGLDPEKTKSFTIEEPKPLLSRLLPGNLM
;
A
#
# COMPACT_ATOMS: atom_id res chain seq x y z
N MET A 1 28.63 -20.60 -33.97
CA MET A 1 28.68 -21.04 -32.56
C MET A 1 27.66 -20.22 -31.77
N PRO A 2 26.41 -20.68 -31.58
CA PRO A 2 25.43 -19.91 -30.83
C PRO A 2 25.52 -20.29 -29.34
N TRP A 3 25.69 -19.26 -28.52
CA TRP A 3 25.86 -19.31 -27.07
C TRP A 3 24.54 -19.69 -26.37
N PRO A 4 24.43 -20.82 -25.63
CA PRO A 4 23.17 -21.26 -25.06
C PRO A 4 23.09 -20.88 -23.57
N PHE A 5 22.80 -19.62 -23.26
CA PHE A 5 22.27 -19.28 -21.94
C PHE A 5 21.04 -18.41 -22.09
N LYS A 6 19.89 -19.03 -22.42
CA LYS A 6 18.62 -18.50 -21.92
C LYS A 6 18.75 -18.49 -20.40
N ARG A 7 18.85 -17.31 -19.77
CA ARG A 7 18.73 -17.16 -18.30
C ARG A 7 17.50 -17.96 -17.87
N LYS A 8 17.69 -19.08 -17.18
CA LYS A 8 16.60 -19.90 -16.64
C LYS A 8 15.70 -18.96 -15.82
N SER A 9 14.39 -19.02 -16.03
CA SER A 9 13.47 -18.40 -15.08
C SER A 9 13.77 -18.99 -13.70
N LEU A 10 13.82 -18.11 -12.70
CA LEU A 10 13.94 -18.57 -11.33
C LEU A 10 12.67 -19.34 -11.00
N LYS A 11 12.78 -20.65 -10.74
CA LYS A 11 11.67 -21.48 -10.24
C LYS A 11 11.43 -21.20 -8.75
N GLN A 12 11.21 -19.92 -8.42
CA GLN A 12 11.11 -19.43 -7.06
C GLN A 12 10.03 -18.37 -6.97
N ILE A 13 9.50 -18.17 -5.77
CA ILE A 13 8.55 -17.10 -5.46
C ILE A 13 9.36 -15.88 -5.05
N ALA A 14 9.17 -14.72 -5.68
CA ALA A 14 9.70 -13.47 -5.11
C ALA A 14 8.83 -13.07 -3.92
N ARG A 15 9.44 -12.55 -2.85
CA ARG A 15 8.71 -11.96 -1.71
C ARG A 15 9.13 -10.52 -1.52
N ILE A 16 8.14 -9.63 -1.43
CA ILE A 16 8.33 -8.24 -1.04
C ILE A 16 7.48 -8.00 0.20
N GLU A 17 8.09 -7.43 1.23
CA GLU A 17 7.42 -7.08 2.47
C GLU A 17 7.32 -5.57 2.63
N ILE A 18 6.12 -5.11 2.97
CA ILE A 18 5.78 -3.70 3.15
C ILE A 18 5.25 -3.52 4.57
N THR A 19 6.12 -3.08 5.46
CA THR A 19 5.80 -2.86 6.87
C THR A 19 5.76 -1.38 7.22
N GLY A 20 4.81 -0.98 8.04
CA GLY A 20 4.68 0.39 8.53
C GLY A 20 4.06 1.36 7.51
N ALA A 21 4.24 2.65 7.74
CA ALA A 21 3.60 3.69 6.94
C ALA A 21 4.15 3.73 5.49
N ILE A 22 3.26 3.94 4.53
CA ILE A 22 3.61 4.10 3.12
C ILE A 22 3.91 5.59 2.86
N ALA A 23 5.19 5.87 2.62
CA ALA A 23 5.68 7.19 2.25
C ALA A 23 6.78 7.06 1.19
N GLY A 24 7.39 8.19 0.81
CA GLY A 24 8.40 8.23 -0.26
C GLY A 24 9.56 7.24 -0.11
N GLY A 25 10.00 6.93 1.12
CA GLY A 25 11.01 5.89 1.36
C GLY A 25 10.52 4.49 0.98
N THR A 26 9.37 4.10 1.54
CA THR A 26 8.68 2.82 1.24
C THR A 26 8.41 2.67 -0.25
N ARG A 27 7.89 3.72 -0.90
CA ARG A 27 7.65 3.73 -2.35
C ARG A 27 8.91 3.45 -3.14
N LYS A 28 9.99 4.21 -2.95
CA LYS A 28 11.24 4.04 -3.71
C LYS A 28 11.76 2.61 -3.61
N ARG A 29 11.76 2.05 -2.40
CA ARG A 29 12.18 0.68 -2.14
C ARG A 29 11.31 -0.34 -2.87
N VAL A 30 9.99 -0.23 -2.73
CA VAL A 30 9.05 -1.18 -3.36
C VAL A 30 9.19 -1.13 -4.88
N LEU A 31 9.25 0.07 -5.48
CA LEU A 31 9.42 0.20 -6.93
C LEU A 31 10.72 -0.44 -7.43
N GLU A 32 11.83 -0.32 -6.69
CA GLU A 32 13.08 -0.98 -7.06
C GLU A 32 13.03 -2.50 -6.89
N ALA A 33 12.33 -2.97 -5.85
CA ALA A 33 12.09 -4.39 -5.66
C ALA A 33 11.22 -4.97 -6.81
N LEU A 34 10.17 -4.27 -7.25
CA LEU A 34 9.34 -4.70 -8.38
C LEU A 34 10.14 -4.77 -9.70
N LYS A 35 11.05 -3.82 -9.95
CA LYS A 35 11.99 -3.92 -11.09
C LYS A 35 12.86 -5.17 -10.98
N THR A 36 13.34 -5.49 -9.78
CA THR A 36 14.13 -6.70 -9.55
C THR A 36 13.32 -7.97 -9.83
N VAL A 37 12.04 -8.01 -9.43
CA VAL A 37 11.11 -9.11 -9.73
C VAL A 37 11.04 -9.34 -11.25
N GLU A 38 10.80 -8.27 -12.01
CA GLU A 38 10.66 -8.32 -13.46
C GLU A 38 11.99 -8.71 -14.15
N GLN A 39 13.10 -8.05 -13.81
CA GLN A 39 14.41 -8.30 -14.43
C GLN A 39 14.94 -9.72 -14.20
N LYS A 40 14.69 -10.27 -13.00
CA LYS A 40 15.05 -11.66 -12.67
C LYS A 40 14.03 -12.68 -13.16
N LYS A 41 12.93 -12.22 -13.79
CA LYS A 41 11.88 -13.06 -14.38
C LYS A 41 11.31 -14.06 -13.39
N PHE A 42 10.98 -13.59 -12.19
CA PHE A 42 10.21 -14.38 -11.25
C PHE A 42 8.81 -14.64 -11.83
N PRO A 43 8.29 -15.87 -11.76
CA PRO A 43 6.96 -16.19 -12.28
C PRO A 43 5.84 -15.68 -11.37
N VAL A 44 6.11 -15.52 -10.07
CA VAL A 44 5.14 -15.10 -9.06
C VAL A 44 5.78 -14.24 -7.97
N LEU A 45 5.02 -13.28 -7.45
CA LEU A 45 5.33 -12.40 -6.33
C LEU A 45 4.33 -12.65 -5.19
N LEU A 46 4.86 -12.97 -4.01
CA LEU A 46 4.17 -12.87 -2.73
C LEU A 46 4.39 -11.46 -2.15
N LEU A 47 3.33 -10.67 -2.09
CA LEU A 47 3.35 -9.31 -1.55
C LEU A 47 2.82 -9.31 -0.12
N ARG A 48 3.71 -9.32 0.87
CA ARG A 48 3.33 -9.23 2.28
C ARG A 48 3.12 -7.77 2.68
N ILE A 49 1.92 -7.44 3.17
CA ILE A 49 1.54 -6.07 3.56
C ILE A 49 1.23 -6.09 5.06
N ASP A 50 1.94 -5.29 5.84
CA ASP A 50 1.64 -5.02 7.25
C ASP A 50 1.72 -3.51 7.51
N SER A 51 0.69 -2.79 7.06
CA SER A 51 0.69 -1.33 6.95
C SER A 51 -0.64 -0.72 7.41
N PRO A 52 -0.60 0.35 8.22
CA PRO A 52 -1.78 1.16 8.55
C PRO A 52 -2.20 2.09 7.39
N GLY A 53 -1.47 2.11 6.27
CA GLY A 53 -1.66 3.03 5.15
C GLY A 53 -0.55 4.05 5.04
N GLY A 54 -0.85 5.22 4.48
CA GLY A 54 0.15 6.25 4.23
C GLY A 54 -0.33 7.34 3.28
N THR A 55 0.58 7.94 2.52
CA THR A 55 0.23 9.02 1.59
C THR A 55 -0.49 8.47 0.35
N VAL A 56 -1.42 9.26 -0.21
CA VAL A 56 -2.21 8.89 -1.39
C VAL A 56 -1.29 8.66 -2.60
N GLY A 57 -0.44 9.63 -2.93
CA GLY A 57 0.44 9.55 -4.10
C GLY A 57 1.43 8.40 -4.04
N ASP A 58 2.04 8.14 -2.86
CA ASP A 58 2.98 7.03 -2.75
C ASP A 58 2.29 5.66 -2.90
N SER A 59 1.07 5.54 -2.38
CA SER A 59 0.24 4.33 -2.55
C SER A 59 -0.18 4.13 -4.01
N GLN A 60 -0.56 5.21 -4.71
CA GLN A 60 -0.95 5.18 -6.13
C GLN A 60 0.20 4.78 -7.06
N GLU A 61 1.42 5.25 -6.80
CA GLU A 61 2.60 4.83 -7.58
C GLU A 61 2.90 3.34 -7.41
N ILE A 62 2.84 2.83 -6.17
CA ILE A 62 3.03 1.40 -5.90
C ILE A 62 1.93 0.58 -6.57
N TYR A 63 0.67 0.95 -6.40
CA TYR A 63 -0.48 0.30 -7.04
C TYR A 63 -0.32 0.23 -8.56
N SER A 64 0.00 1.36 -9.20
CA SER A 64 0.18 1.43 -10.65
C SER A 64 1.33 0.53 -11.13
N ALA A 65 2.42 0.43 -10.36
CA ALA A 65 3.52 -0.47 -10.67
C ALA A 65 3.15 -1.95 -10.52
N LEU A 66 2.37 -2.29 -9.48
CA LEU A 66 1.84 -3.65 -9.28
C LEU A 66 0.89 -4.05 -10.43
N VAL A 67 -0.02 -3.15 -10.83
CA VAL A 67 -0.93 -3.38 -11.97
C VAL A 67 -0.16 -3.63 -13.26
N LYS A 68 0.92 -2.90 -13.53
CA LYS A 68 1.79 -3.17 -14.70
C LYS A 68 2.52 -4.50 -14.58
N LEU A 69 3.02 -4.82 -13.38
CA LEU A 69 3.77 -6.06 -13.15
C LEU A 69 2.88 -7.30 -13.31
N ARG A 70 1.60 -7.22 -12.92
CA ARG A 70 0.65 -8.34 -12.96
C ARG A 70 0.36 -8.86 -14.38
N GLU A 71 0.64 -8.05 -15.41
CA GLU A 71 0.56 -8.47 -16.81
C GLU A 71 1.57 -9.59 -17.16
N LYS A 72 2.65 -9.71 -16.37
CA LYS A 72 3.77 -10.62 -16.65
C LYS A 72 4.09 -11.59 -15.50
N VAL A 73 3.77 -11.20 -14.26
CA VAL A 73 4.11 -11.93 -13.03
C VAL A 73 2.85 -12.09 -12.20
N LYS A 74 2.55 -13.30 -11.75
CA LYS A 74 1.41 -13.51 -10.84
C LYS A 74 1.65 -12.83 -9.50
N ILE A 75 0.66 -12.17 -8.92
CA ILE A 75 0.79 -11.49 -7.63
C ILE A 75 -0.27 -12.02 -6.66
N VAL A 76 0.21 -12.56 -5.54
CA VAL A 76 -0.61 -12.91 -4.38
C VAL A 76 -0.23 -11.98 -3.24
N ALA A 77 -1.16 -11.15 -2.78
CA ALA A 77 -1.00 -10.36 -1.58
C ALA A 77 -1.35 -11.18 -0.34
N SER A 78 -0.61 -10.96 0.74
CA SER A 78 -0.92 -11.47 2.07
C SER A 78 -1.05 -10.29 3.03
N PHE A 79 -2.24 -10.09 3.57
CA PHE A 79 -2.48 -9.08 4.59
C PHE A 79 -1.99 -9.59 5.95
N GLY A 80 -1.18 -8.75 6.59
CA GLY A 80 -0.53 -8.99 7.87
C GLY A 80 -1.42 -8.69 9.06
N ASN A 81 -0.81 -8.24 10.15
CA ASN A 81 -1.58 -7.86 11.33
C ASN A 81 -2.50 -6.67 11.00
N ILE A 82 -1.96 -5.67 10.30
CA ILE A 82 -2.71 -4.50 9.82
C ILE A 82 -2.52 -4.37 8.30
N SER A 83 -3.59 -4.17 7.56
CA SER A 83 -3.55 -3.83 6.13
C SER A 83 -4.72 -2.93 5.82
N ALA A 84 -4.60 -1.66 6.21
CA ALA A 84 -5.67 -0.68 6.19
C ALA A 84 -5.33 0.51 5.28
N SER A 85 -6.34 1.23 4.79
CA SER A 85 -6.17 2.46 4.00
C SER A 85 -5.22 2.25 2.82
N GLY A 86 -4.11 2.99 2.71
CA GLY A 86 -3.08 2.79 1.68
C GLY A 86 -2.58 1.34 1.56
N GLY A 87 -2.60 0.55 2.64
CA GLY A 87 -2.29 -0.89 2.62
C GLY A 87 -3.31 -1.70 1.81
N VAL A 88 -4.60 -1.41 1.95
CA VAL A 88 -5.66 -1.98 1.09
C VAL A 88 -5.47 -1.50 -0.34
N TYR A 89 -5.18 -0.21 -0.52
CA TYR A 89 -5.00 0.41 -1.85
C TYR A 89 -3.92 -0.31 -2.66
N ILE A 90 -2.74 -0.55 -2.10
CA ILE A 90 -1.68 -1.28 -2.80
C ILE A 90 -2.01 -2.78 -2.95
N GLY A 91 -2.76 -3.35 -2.00
CA GLY A 91 -3.26 -4.73 -2.07
C GLY A 91 -4.15 -4.96 -3.29
N MET A 92 -4.92 -3.96 -3.71
CA MET A 92 -5.74 -4.00 -4.93
C MET A 92 -4.91 -4.15 -6.23
N GLY A 93 -3.58 -3.97 -6.15
CA GLY A 93 -2.67 -4.25 -7.26
C GLY A 93 -2.42 -5.73 -7.51
N ALA A 94 -2.76 -6.61 -6.56
CA ALA A 94 -2.62 -8.05 -6.68
C ALA A 94 -3.87 -8.71 -7.31
N GLU A 95 -3.70 -9.85 -7.97
CA GLU A 95 -4.83 -10.65 -8.49
C GLU A 95 -5.53 -11.45 -7.39
N HIS A 96 -4.79 -11.82 -6.36
CA HIS A 96 -5.24 -12.66 -5.26
C HIS A 96 -4.81 -12.08 -3.93
N ILE A 97 -5.69 -12.12 -2.93
CA ILE A 97 -5.47 -11.57 -1.60
C ILE A 97 -5.86 -12.61 -0.56
N VAL A 98 -4.95 -12.88 0.36
CA VAL A 98 -5.17 -13.72 1.55
C VAL A 98 -5.06 -12.87 2.80
N ALA A 99 -5.95 -13.07 3.77
CA ALA A 99 -5.87 -12.40 5.07
C ALA A 99 -6.15 -13.38 6.20
N ASN A 100 -5.56 -13.14 7.37
CA ASN A 100 -5.96 -13.90 8.56
C ASN A 100 -7.37 -13.45 8.97
N PRO A 101 -8.20 -14.31 9.58
CA PRO A 101 -9.54 -13.92 10.04
C PRO A 101 -9.51 -12.66 10.94
N GLY A 102 -8.48 -12.53 11.78
CA GLY A 102 -8.28 -11.41 12.70
C GLY A 102 -7.46 -10.23 12.15
N THR A 103 -7.02 -10.25 10.89
CA THR A 103 -6.32 -9.11 10.27
C THR A 103 -7.18 -7.84 10.38
N ILE A 104 -6.58 -6.71 10.78
CA ILE A 104 -7.26 -5.41 10.75
C ILE A 104 -7.09 -4.81 9.35
N THR A 105 -8.18 -4.65 8.62
CA THR A 105 -8.18 -4.10 7.26
C THR A 105 -9.33 -3.12 7.06
N GLY A 106 -9.66 -2.79 5.81
CA GLY A 106 -10.58 -1.71 5.48
C GLY A 106 -9.92 -0.35 5.61
N SER A 107 -10.56 0.57 6.33
CA SER A 107 -10.20 1.98 6.35
C SER A 107 -10.13 2.57 4.92
N ILE A 108 -11.09 2.16 4.08
CA ILE A 108 -11.22 2.68 2.73
C ILE A 108 -11.86 4.07 2.87
N GLY A 109 -11.01 5.08 2.72
CA GLY A 109 -11.32 6.47 3.00
C GLY A 109 -10.07 7.31 2.87
N VAL A 110 -10.25 8.63 2.78
CA VAL A 110 -9.15 9.60 2.73
C VAL A 110 -9.47 10.68 3.76
N ILE A 111 -8.46 11.05 4.54
CA ILE A 111 -8.61 12.10 5.55
C ILE A 111 -7.51 13.14 5.35
N LEU A 112 -7.86 14.38 5.68
CA LEU A 112 -6.94 15.46 5.89
C LEU A 112 -7.27 16.10 7.23
N ARG A 113 -6.23 16.40 8.01
CA ARG A 113 -6.38 16.91 9.36
C ARG A 113 -5.52 18.16 9.54
N GLY A 114 -6.17 19.26 9.93
CA GLY A 114 -5.53 20.43 10.53
C GLY A 114 -5.83 20.50 12.04
N ASN A 115 -5.01 21.23 12.79
CA ASN A 115 -5.30 21.53 14.20
C ASN A 115 -5.40 23.05 14.34
N ASN A 116 -6.46 23.55 14.98
CA ASN A 116 -6.58 24.96 15.33
C ASN A 116 -6.28 25.18 16.83
N ILE A 117 -5.31 26.02 17.13
CA ILE A 117 -4.89 26.44 18.47
C ILE A 117 -4.96 27.97 18.67
N GLU A 118 -5.67 28.70 17.80
CA GLU A 118 -5.92 30.15 17.88
C GLU A 118 -6.23 30.60 19.31
N ARG A 119 -7.21 29.97 19.96
CA ARG A 119 -7.62 30.32 21.33
C ARG A 119 -6.52 30.13 22.39
N LEU A 120 -5.58 29.22 22.17
CA LEU A 120 -4.43 29.04 23.07
C LEU A 120 -3.42 30.17 22.86
N LEU A 121 -3.15 30.52 21.60
CA LEU A 121 -2.22 31.59 21.23
C LEU A 121 -2.72 32.95 21.72
N ASP A 122 -4.02 33.22 21.58
CA ASP A 122 -4.65 34.42 22.11
C ASP A 122 -4.47 34.57 23.63
N LYS A 123 -4.61 33.47 24.38
CA LYS A 123 -4.44 33.46 25.85
C LYS A 123 -3.03 33.83 26.28
N ILE A 124 -2.02 33.52 25.45
CA ILE A 124 -0.61 33.83 25.74
C ILE A 124 -0.14 35.09 24.99
N GLY A 125 -1.07 35.83 24.36
CA GLY A 125 -0.79 37.08 23.67
C GLY A 125 -0.01 36.95 22.37
N VAL A 126 -0.04 35.78 21.73
CA VAL A 126 0.66 35.52 20.46
C VAL A 126 -0.32 35.68 19.30
N SER A 127 0.04 36.53 18.33
CA SER A 127 -0.70 36.72 17.08
C SER A 127 0.29 36.79 15.91
N PHE A 128 0.05 36.01 14.86
CA PHE A 128 0.88 36.04 13.66
C PHE A 128 0.36 37.11 12.68
N LYS A 129 1.29 37.82 12.02
CA LYS A 129 0.99 38.74 10.92
C LYS A 129 1.40 38.07 9.61
N VAL A 130 0.43 37.55 8.86
CA VAL A 130 0.67 36.79 7.64
C VAL A 130 0.57 37.70 6.41
N ILE A 131 1.68 37.84 5.67
CA ILE A 131 1.70 38.41 4.32
C ILE A 131 1.88 37.26 3.33
N LYS A 132 0.93 37.10 2.40
CA LYS A 132 0.89 35.95 1.49
C LYS A 132 0.65 36.37 0.05
N SER A 133 1.23 35.62 -0.89
CA SER A 133 1.13 35.87 -2.34
C SER A 133 -0.22 35.48 -2.95
N GLY A 134 -1.07 34.77 -2.20
CA GLY A 134 -2.42 34.39 -2.62
C GLY A 134 -3.29 34.02 -1.43
N PRO A 135 -4.63 34.08 -1.58
CA PRO A 135 -5.57 33.98 -0.47
C PRO A 135 -5.52 32.65 0.29
N TYR A 136 -5.19 31.55 -0.39
CA TYR A 136 -5.23 30.19 0.17
C TYR A 136 -3.85 29.61 0.53
N LYS A 137 -2.78 30.43 0.50
CA LYS A 137 -1.40 29.93 0.69
C LYS A 137 -1.11 29.44 2.13
N ASP A 138 -1.99 29.78 3.05
CA ASP A 138 -2.01 29.46 4.47
C ASP A 138 -3.23 28.61 4.84
N ILE A 139 -3.84 27.89 3.88
CA ILE A 139 -4.90 26.94 4.18
C ILE A 139 -4.42 25.92 5.20
N LEU A 140 -5.26 25.56 6.18
CA LEU A 140 -4.90 24.77 7.37
C LEU A 140 -3.87 25.44 8.31
N ALA A 141 -3.77 26.78 8.27
CA ALA A 141 -3.13 27.54 9.33
C ALA A 141 -3.63 27.10 10.71
N PHE A 142 -2.72 26.90 11.65
CA PHE A 142 -3.05 26.37 12.97
C PHE A 142 -3.53 27.45 13.94
N ASP A 143 -3.46 28.72 13.54
CA ASP A 143 -3.67 29.90 14.35
C ASP A 143 -4.93 30.68 13.94
N ARG A 144 -5.79 30.08 13.11
CA ARG A 144 -7.12 30.60 12.77
C ARG A 144 -8.07 29.50 12.31
N GLU A 145 -9.37 29.81 12.34
CA GLU A 145 -10.38 28.97 11.71
C GLU A 145 -10.24 28.90 10.18
N LEU A 146 -10.70 27.77 9.61
CA LEU A 146 -10.87 27.62 8.17
C LEU A 146 -12.05 28.47 7.67
N THR A 147 -11.82 29.19 6.57
CA THR A 147 -12.89 29.90 5.87
C THR A 147 -13.76 28.92 5.07
N GLU A 148 -14.99 29.31 4.73
CA GLU A 148 -15.88 28.45 3.91
C GLU A 148 -15.28 28.09 2.54
N PRO A 149 -14.67 29.02 1.76
CA PRO A 149 -13.99 28.65 0.52
C PRO A 149 -12.87 27.63 0.71
N GLU A 150 -12.10 27.73 1.81
CA GLU A 150 -11.05 26.76 2.12
C GLU A 150 -11.62 25.38 2.45
N LYS A 151 -12.73 25.30 3.19
CA LYS A 151 -13.42 24.04 3.46
C LYS A 151 -13.88 23.37 2.17
N THR A 152 -14.47 24.13 1.25
CA THR A 152 -14.88 23.62 -0.07
C THR A 152 -13.70 23.05 -0.85
N ILE A 153 -12.60 23.81 -0.95
CA ILE A 153 -11.38 23.36 -1.65
C ILE A 153 -10.83 22.05 -1.07
N LEU A 154 -10.76 21.95 0.26
CA LEU A 154 -10.27 20.75 0.92
C LEU A 154 -11.23 19.57 0.76
N GLN A 155 -12.54 19.80 0.79
CA GLN A 155 -13.54 18.76 0.59
C GLN A 155 -13.48 18.20 -0.83
N GLU A 156 -13.42 19.05 -1.86
CA GLU A 156 -13.28 18.62 -3.26
C GLU A 156 -12.00 17.79 -3.49
N LEU A 157 -10.90 18.17 -2.84
CA LEU A 157 -9.63 17.45 -2.89
C LEU A 157 -9.75 16.03 -2.29
N ILE A 158 -10.44 15.92 -1.15
CA ILE A 158 -10.66 14.64 -0.48
C ILE A 158 -11.66 13.77 -1.24
N ASP A 159 -12.74 14.35 -1.74
CA ASP A 159 -13.76 13.63 -2.52
C ASP A 159 -13.17 13.02 -3.79
N THR A 160 -12.29 13.76 -4.47
CA THR A 160 -11.58 13.25 -5.65
C THR A 160 -10.72 12.04 -5.30
N SER A 161 -9.93 12.14 -4.22
CA SER A 161 -9.04 11.05 -3.78
C SER A 161 -9.83 9.84 -3.27
N TYR A 162 -10.95 10.08 -2.58
CA TYR A 162 -11.86 9.06 -2.09
C TYR A 162 -12.51 8.29 -3.24
N GLN A 163 -13.05 9.00 -4.24
CA GLN A 163 -13.69 8.38 -5.40
C GLN A 163 -12.70 7.49 -6.17
N GLN A 164 -11.45 7.92 -6.34
CA GLN A 164 -10.39 7.10 -6.94
C GLN A 164 -10.12 5.81 -6.15
N PHE A 165 -10.17 5.86 -4.81
CA PHE A 165 -9.98 4.68 -3.96
C PHE A 165 -11.16 3.72 -4.09
N VAL A 166 -12.39 4.22 -4.02
CA VAL A 166 -13.61 3.41 -4.23
C VAL A 166 -13.57 2.71 -5.60
N GLU A 167 -13.24 3.45 -6.66
CA GLU A 167 -13.13 2.90 -8.01
C GLU A 167 -12.02 1.85 -8.13
N THR A 168 -10.88 2.09 -7.49
CA THR A 168 -9.77 1.11 -7.45
C THR A 168 -10.22 -0.20 -6.81
N VAL A 169 -10.92 -0.15 -5.67
CA VAL A 169 -11.43 -1.35 -5.01
C VAL A 169 -12.50 -2.02 -5.88
N ALA A 170 -13.45 -1.26 -6.42
CA ALA A 170 -14.52 -1.76 -7.28
C ALA A 170 -13.95 -2.50 -8.51
N GLN A 171 -13.01 -1.89 -9.21
CA GLN A 171 -12.37 -2.46 -10.41
C GLN A 171 -11.55 -3.71 -10.08
N SER A 172 -10.70 -3.65 -9.05
CA SER A 172 -9.83 -4.77 -8.70
C SER A 172 -10.61 -5.97 -8.16
N ARG A 173 -11.70 -5.73 -7.44
CA ARG A 173 -12.52 -6.79 -6.83
C ARG A 173 -13.75 -7.16 -7.64
N LYS A 174 -13.97 -6.50 -8.78
CA LYS A 174 -15.14 -6.68 -9.66
C LYS A 174 -16.46 -6.51 -8.91
N LEU A 175 -16.50 -5.48 -8.06
CA LEU A 175 -17.68 -5.08 -7.30
C LEU A 175 -18.30 -3.84 -7.91
N ASP A 176 -19.61 -3.68 -7.79
CA ASP A 176 -20.26 -2.42 -8.12
C ASP A 176 -19.78 -1.31 -7.18
N VAL A 177 -19.61 -0.11 -7.75
CA VAL A 177 -19.16 1.08 -6.99
C VAL A 177 -20.06 1.34 -5.78
N ASP A 178 -21.37 1.17 -5.92
CA ASP A 178 -22.33 1.39 -4.83
C ASP A 178 -22.20 0.34 -3.72
N VAL A 179 -21.86 -0.91 -4.07
CA VAL A 179 -21.56 -1.96 -3.09
C VAL A 179 -20.31 -1.57 -2.32
N VAL A 180 -19.25 -1.12 -3.00
CA VAL A 180 -18.03 -0.66 -2.31
C VAL A 180 -18.32 0.52 -1.38
N LYS A 181 -19.11 1.51 -1.82
CA LYS A 181 -19.52 2.65 -0.99
C LYS A 181 -20.24 2.25 0.29
N SER A 182 -20.96 1.12 0.30
CA SER A 182 -21.65 0.64 1.51
C SER A 182 -20.71 0.28 2.67
N PHE A 183 -19.43 -0.02 2.38
CA PHE A 183 -18.41 -0.34 3.40
C PHE A 183 -17.15 0.54 3.33
N ALA A 184 -17.10 1.49 2.39
CA ALA A 184 -15.99 2.43 2.21
C ALA A 184 -16.27 3.79 2.86
N ASP A 185 -16.55 3.82 4.15
CA ASP A 185 -16.78 5.05 4.93
C ASP A 185 -15.65 5.32 5.94
N GLY A 186 -14.47 4.73 5.70
CA GLY A 186 -13.30 4.85 6.57
C GLY A 186 -13.28 3.91 7.77
N ARG A 187 -14.33 3.12 8.01
CA ARG A 187 -14.33 2.11 9.09
C ARG A 187 -13.29 1.01 8.84
N ILE A 188 -12.72 0.48 9.92
CA ILE A 188 -11.94 -0.77 9.87
C ILE A 188 -12.86 -1.99 9.97
N PHE A 189 -12.40 -3.11 9.43
CA PHE A 189 -13.06 -4.40 9.56
C PHE A 189 -12.04 -5.55 9.62
N THR A 190 -12.47 -6.72 10.09
CA THR A 190 -11.62 -7.90 10.20
C THR A 190 -11.35 -8.54 8.83
N GLY A 191 -10.34 -9.40 8.73
CA GLY A 191 -10.09 -10.18 7.51
C GLY A 191 -11.27 -11.10 7.16
N GLU A 192 -11.98 -11.63 8.14
CA GLU A 192 -13.22 -12.38 7.94
C GLU A 192 -14.32 -11.52 7.30
N GLN A 193 -14.54 -10.31 7.82
CA GLN A 193 -15.48 -9.36 7.22
C GLN A 193 -15.03 -8.94 5.81
N ALA A 194 -13.73 -8.71 5.60
CA ALA A 194 -13.16 -8.39 4.31
C ALA A 194 -13.41 -9.48 3.26
N HIS A 195 -13.34 -10.75 3.67
CA HIS A 195 -13.65 -11.88 2.81
C HIS A 195 -15.14 -11.90 2.43
N ASN A 196 -16.03 -11.73 3.41
CA ASN A 196 -17.48 -11.66 3.16
C ASN A 196 -17.88 -10.47 2.26
N LEU A 197 -17.15 -9.36 2.35
CA LEU A 197 -17.33 -8.16 1.51
C LEU A 197 -16.66 -8.28 0.12
N GLY A 198 -15.94 -9.37 -0.16
CA GLY A 198 -15.25 -9.59 -1.43
C GLY A 198 -13.93 -8.82 -1.60
N VAL A 199 -13.44 -8.14 -0.56
CA VAL A 199 -12.14 -7.44 -0.56
C VAL A 199 -10.98 -8.44 -0.53
N VAL A 200 -11.15 -9.58 0.16
CA VAL A 200 -10.15 -10.65 0.31
C VAL A 200 -10.67 -11.94 -0.33
N ASP A 201 -9.81 -12.68 -1.04
CA ASP A 201 -10.19 -13.91 -1.75
C ASP A 201 -10.23 -15.14 -0.83
N ARG A 202 -9.30 -15.22 0.13
CA ARG A 202 -9.20 -16.36 1.05
C ARG A 202 -8.81 -15.93 2.46
N LEU A 203 -9.34 -16.66 3.42
CA LEU A 203 -8.85 -16.62 4.79
C LEU A 203 -7.66 -17.57 4.95
N GLY A 204 -6.59 -17.09 5.58
CA GLY A 204 -5.37 -17.87 5.77
C GLY A 204 -4.19 -17.03 6.23
N THR A 205 -3.08 -17.73 6.46
CA THR A 205 -1.80 -17.17 6.86
C THR A 205 -0.99 -16.72 5.64
N GLU A 206 0.19 -16.15 5.89
CA GLU A 206 1.16 -15.89 4.82
C GLU A 206 1.65 -17.18 4.15
N GLU A 207 1.71 -18.29 4.89
CA GLU A 207 2.11 -19.58 4.35
C GLU A 207 1.07 -20.11 3.36
N ASP A 208 -0.22 -19.92 3.65
CA ASP A 208 -1.31 -20.25 2.71
C ASP A 208 -1.21 -19.41 1.42
N ALA A 209 -0.86 -18.13 1.55
CA ALA A 209 -0.60 -17.26 0.41
C ALA A 209 0.63 -17.70 -0.41
N ARG A 210 1.70 -18.17 0.25
CA ARG A 210 2.89 -18.72 -0.40
C ARG A 210 2.58 -20.02 -1.15
N CYS A 211 1.84 -20.93 -0.52
CA CYS A 211 1.40 -22.17 -1.15
C CYS A 211 0.55 -21.87 -2.38
N TRP A 212 -0.44 -20.99 -2.24
CA TRP A 212 -1.28 -20.59 -3.38
C TRP A 212 -0.48 -19.92 -4.50
N ALA A 213 0.50 -19.08 -4.16
CA ALA A 213 1.42 -18.50 -5.12
C ALA A 213 2.22 -19.58 -5.89
N ALA A 214 2.68 -20.64 -5.22
CA ALA A 214 3.37 -21.76 -5.87
C ALA A 214 2.46 -22.50 -6.87
N GLU A 215 1.23 -22.84 -6.43
CA GLU A 215 0.24 -23.56 -7.21
C GLU A 215 -0.10 -22.82 -8.52
N LEU A 216 -0.30 -21.50 -8.45
CA LEU A 216 -0.66 -20.66 -9.60
C LEU A 216 0.35 -20.70 -10.75
N VAL A 217 1.61 -21.05 -10.47
CA VAL A 217 2.69 -21.12 -11.46
C VAL A 217 3.29 -22.52 -11.61
N GLY A 218 2.60 -23.55 -11.11
CA GLY A 218 2.99 -24.96 -11.25
C GLY A 218 4.28 -25.33 -10.51
N LEU A 219 4.57 -24.66 -9.39
CA LEU A 219 5.67 -25.00 -8.49
C LEU A 219 5.16 -25.88 -7.33
N ASP A 220 6.04 -26.67 -6.72
CA ASP A 220 5.71 -27.57 -5.60
C ASP A 220 5.45 -26.74 -4.33
N PRO A 221 4.21 -26.70 -3.78
CA PRO A 221 3.89 -25.85 -2.63
C PRO A 221 4.66 -26.24 -1.37
N GLU A 222 5.00 -27.51 -1.18
CA GLU A 222 5.72 -27.99 0.01
C GLU A 222 7.22 -27.66 -0.07
N LYS A 223 7.80 -27.65 -1.28
CA LYS A 223 9.25 -27.46 -1.46
C LYS A 223 9.67 -26.05 -1.85
N THR A 224 8.78 -25.27 -2.46
CA THR A 224 9.14 -23.99 -3.08
C THR A 224 9.26 -22.87 -2.05
N LYS A 225 10.48 -22.47 -1.73
CA LYS A 225 10.72 -21.33 -0.84
C LYS A 225 10.54 -19.99 -1.56
N SER A 226 10.13 -18.98 -0.80
CA SER A 226 10.14 -17.59 -1.24
C SER A 226 11.51 -16.94 -1.04
N PHE A 227 11.94 -16.15 -2.02
CA PHE A 227 13.14 -15.32 -1.95
C PHE A 227 12.74 -13.88 -1.63
N THR A 228 13.05 -13.43 -0.42
CA THR A 228 12.80 -12.03 -0.02
C THR A 228 13.75 -11.09 -0.75
N ILE A 229 13.20 -10.11 -1.45
CA ILE A 229 13.98 -9.03 -2.05
C ILE A 229 14.31 -8.03 -0.95
N GLU A 230 15.51 -8.17 -0.37
CA GLU A 230 16.01 -7.26 0.66
C GLU A 230 16.32 -5.87 0.09
N GLU A 231 16.29 -4.87 0.98
CA GLU A 231 16.88 -3.58 0.69
C GLU A 231 18.37 -3.74 0.36
N PRO A 232 18.89 -3.04 -0.67
CA PRO A 232 20.33 -2.96 -0.86
C PRO A 232 20.95 -2.27 0.37
N LYS A 233 21.57 -3.07 1.23
CA LYS A 233 22.27 -2.56 2.42
C LYS A 233 23.34 -1.54 2.01
N PRO A 234 23.51 -0.42 2.74
CA PRO A 234 24.50 0.60 2.42
C PRO A 234 25.92 0.00 2.34
N LEU A 235 26.76 0.51 1.44
CA LEU A 235 28.11 -0.02 1.13
C LEU A 235 28.97 -0.29 2.38
N LEU A 236 28.89 0.55 3.42
CA LEU A 236 29.61 0.35 4.68
C LEU A 236 29.22 -0.93 5.42
N SER A 237 27.95 -1.31 5.39
CA SER A 237 27.45 -2.55 6.01
C SER A 237 27.78 -3.82 5.21
N ARG A 238 28.27 -3.68 3.98
CA ARG A 238 28.79 -4.79 3.15
C ARG A 238 30.29 -5.03 3.35
N LEU A 239 31.01 -4.05 3.91
CA LEU A 239 32.47 -4.09 4.12
C LEU A 239 32.86 -4.41 5.57
N LEU A 240 31.91 -4.40 6.51
CA LEU A 240 32.14 -4.84 7.88
C LEU A 240 31.87 -6.35 7.98
N PRO A 241 32.86 -7.19 8.35
CA PRO A 241 32.61 -8.58 8.66
C PRO A 241 31.69 -8.64 9.88
N GLY A 242 30.63 -9.46 9.78
CA GLY A 242 29.63 -9.59 10.83
C GLY A 242 30.26 -9.93 12.19
N ASN A 243 30.02 -9.06 13.16
CA ASN A 243 29.84 -9.37 14.58
C ASN A 243 29.63 -8.07 15.34
N LEU A 244 28.44 -7.91 15.91
CA LEU A 244 28.20 -7.40 17.27
C LEU A 244 26.68 -7.45 17.50
N MET A 245 26.30 -8.47 18.28
CA MET A 245 25.06 -8.75 19.02
C MET A 245 23.75 -8.08 18.59
#